data_AF-A0AAW1AG07-F1
#
_entry.id   AF-A0AAW1AG07-F1
#
_cell.length_a   1.000
_cell.length_b   1.000
_cell.length_c   1.000
_cell.angle_alpha   90.00
_cell.angle_beta   90.00
_cell.angle_gamma   90.00
#
_symmetry.space_group_name_H-M   'P 1'
#
loop_
_entity.id
_entity.type
_entity.pdbx_description
1 polymer ?
#
loop_
_entity_poly.entity_id
_entity_poly.type
_entity_poly.pdbx_seq_one_letter_code
_entity_poly.pdbx_strand_id
1 'polypeptide(L)'
;MKHLLLILSVFVALASAELSDMEKAIIDTAELLATDYETAEMCLRDANVTVDDLVKISEVLKQPYSTFVNNKDMDNIRKGACAFTYCAKKRGVVSGSKIQIDKIKDIMEEKNMPLEEKNYYKKITRECINIVEDITKDECFVALEFYKCLIYLVTHDFAH
;
A
#
# COMPACT_ATOMS: atom_id res chain seq x y z
N MET A 1 27.62 -16.33 31.78
CA MET A 1 27.03 -14.98 31.97
C MET A 1 27.32 -14.03 30.81
N LYS A 2 28.57 -13.83 30.38
CA LYS A 2 28.93 -12.93 29.26
C LYS A 2 28.22 -13.26 27.93
N HIS A 3 28.12 -14.55 27.59
CA HIS A 3 27.37 -14.99 26.39
C HIS A 3 25.85 -14.80 26.50
N LEU A 4 25.28 -14.91 27.71
CA LEU A 4 23.85 -14.72 27.95
C LEU A 4 23.45 -13.23 27.76
N LEU A 5 24.32 -12.32 28.22
CA LEU A 5 24.18 -10.87 28.03
C LEU A 5 24.27 -10.46 26.55
N LEU A 6 25.20 -11.06 25.80
CA LEU A 6 25.32 -10.82 24.36
C LEU A 6 24.08 -11.30 23.61
N ILE A 7 23.57 -12.49 23.93
CA ILE A 7 22.35 -13.03 23.33
C ILE A 7 21.14 -12.12 23.60
N LEU A 8 20.95 -11.67 24.85
CA LEU A 8 19.88 -10.74 25.21
C LEU A 8 19.99 -9.40 24.47
N SER A 9 21.20 -8.84 24.32
CA SER A 9 21.39 -7.58 23.61
C SER A 9 21.05 -7.66 22.12
N VAL A 10 21.30 -8.80 21.47
CA VAL A 10 20.96 -9.04 20.06
C VAL A 10 19.44 -9.14 19.89
N PHE A 11 18.74 -9.85 20.78
CA PHE A 11 17.28 -9.93 20.74
C PHE A 11 16.60 -8.57 20.94
N VAL A 12 17.10 -7.75 21.87
CA VAL A 12 16.58 -6.39 22.09
C VAL A 12 16.79 -5.50 20.87
N ALA A 13 17.96 -5.61 20.20
CA ALA A 13 18.24 -4.85 18.99
C ALA A 13 17.34 -5.26 17.82
N LEU A 14 17.15 -6.57 17.60
CA LEU A 14 16.26 -7.11 16.57
C LEU A 14 14.80 -6.68 16.79
N ALA A 15 14.30 -6.84 18.02
CA ALA A 15 12.93 -6.42 18.35
C ALA A 15 12.71 -4.91 18.15
N SER A 16 13.73 -4.09 18.47
CA SER A 16 13.66 -2.64 18.25
C SER A 16 13.59 -2.28 16.76
N ALA A 17 14.35 -2.97 15.90
CA ALA A 17 14.34 -2.73 14.47
C ALA A 17 13.00 -3.13 13.83
N GLU A 18 12.49 -4.33 14.16
CA GLU A 18 11.18 -4.81 13.67
C GLU A 18 10.03 -3.88 14.09
N LEU A 19 10.07 -3.36 15.32
CA LEU A 19 9.06 -2.41 15.80
C LEU A 19 9.05 -1.12 14.96
N SER A 20 10.24 -0.60 14.63
CA SER A 20 10.37 0.61 13.82
C SER A 20 9.89 0.43 12.37
N ASP A 21 10.12 -0.75 11.79
CA ASP A 21 9.68 -1.06 10.44
C ASP A 21 8.16 -1.30 10.37
N MET A 22 7.58 -1.92 11.40
CA MET A 22 6.12 -2.08 11.51
C MET A 22 5.40 -0.73 11.64
N GLU A 23 5.88 0.15 12.52
CA GLU A 23 5.31 1.48 12.70
C GLU A 23 5.32 2.28 11.39
N LYS A 24 6.43 2.23 10.66
CA LYS A 24 6.55 2.84 9.34
C LYS A 24 5.57 2.24 8.33
N ALA A 25 5.41 0.92 8.30
CA ALA A 25 4.46 0.26 7.41
C ALA A 25 3.01 0.66 7.69
N ILE A 26 2.65 0.87 8.95
CA ILE A 26 1.33 1.38 9.34
C ILE A 26 1.13 2.80 8.82
N ILE A 27 2.13 3.68 8.99
CA ILE A 27 2.09 5.07 8.48
C ILE A 27 1.95 5.08 6.96
N ASP A 28 2.81 4.36 6.23
CA ASP A 28 2.76 4.27 4.77
C ASP A 28 1.37 3.77 4.30
N THR A 29 0.80 2.78 4.98
CA THR A 29 -0.53 2.24 4.68
C THR A 29 -1.63 3.26 4.95
N ALA A 30 -1.56 3.98 6.06
CA ALA A 30 -2.50 5.03 6.43
C ALA A 30 -2.52 6.16 5.41
N GLU A 31 -1.34 6.61 4.97
CA GLU A 31 -1.17 7.64 3.95
C GLU A 31 -1.76 7.20 2.60
N LEU A 32 -1.38 6.02 2.12
CA LEU A 32 -1.88 5.48 0.85
C LEU A 32 -3.41 5.35 0.87
N LEU A 33 -3.97 4.75 1.92
CA LEU A 33 -5.42 4.54 2.02
C LEU A 33 -6.20 5.77 2.48
N ALA A 34 -5.52 6.90 2.68
CA ALA A 34 -6.11 8.15 3.19
C ALA A 34 -6.97 7.91 4.44
N THR A 35 -6.41 7.18 5.41
CA THR A 35 -7.04 6.80 6.68
C THR A 35 -6.14 7.19 7.85
N ASP A 36 -6.62 7.08 9.09
CA ASP A 36 -5.80 7.28 10.29
C ASP A 36 -4.96 6.04 10.65
N TYR A 37 -3.96 6.26 11.52
CA TYR A 37 -3.02 5.24 11.99
C TYR A 37 -3.73 4.05 12.65
N GLU A 38 -4.72 4.29 13.51
CA GLU A 38 -5.42 3.23 14.26
C GLU A 38 -6.18 2.31 13.31
N THR A 39 -6.84 2.87 12.31
CA THR A 39 -7.55 2.12 11.28
C THR A 39 -6.58 1.29 10.42
N ALA A 40 -5.42 1.85 10.06
CA ALA A 40 -4.39 1.13 9.33
C ALA A 40 -3.77 0.00 10.16
N GLU A 41 -3.41 0.26 11.41
CA GLU A 41 -2.87 -0.74 12.34
C GLU A 41 -3.86 -1.91 12.51
N MET A 42 -5.12 -1.60 12.78
CA MET A 42 -6.16 -2.60 12.95
C MET A 42 -6.34 -3.45 11.68
N CYS A 43 -6.33 -2.84 10.49
CA CYS A 43 -6.53 -3.58 9.26
C CYS A 43 -5.34 -4.50 8.92
N LEU A 44 -4.11 -4.05 9.17
CA LEU A 44 -2.89 -4.84 8.97
C LEU A 44 -2.81 -6.01 9.95
N ARG A 45 -3.18 -5.77 11.21
CA ARG A 45 -3.28 -6.82 12.23
C ARG A 45 -4.33 -7.87 11.83
N ASP A 46 -5.51 -7.43 11.41
CA ASP A 46 -6.58 -8.33 10.94
C ASP A 46 -6.16 -9.16 9.71
N ALA A 47 -5.31 -8.60 8.85
CA ALA A 47 -4.81 -9.27 7.65
C ALA A 47 -3.73 -10.32 7.94
N ASN A 48 -3.26 -10.42 9.20
CA ASN A 48 -2.26 -11.40 9.65
C ASN A 48 -0.99 -11.41 8.79
N VAL A 49 -0.42 -10.23 8.55
CA VAL A 49 0.82 -10.03 7.79
C VAL A 49 2.02 -9.77 8.68
N THR A 50 3.20 -10.11 8.17
CA THR A 50 4.47 -9.79 8.82
C THR A 50 5.00 -8.42 8.38
N VAL A 51 5.99 -7.90 9.10
CA VAL A 51 6.74 -6.71 8.69
C VAL A 51 7.36 -6.90 7.30
N ASP A 52 7.97 -8.06 7.05
CA ASP A 52 8.59 -8.39 5.75
C ASP A 52 7.59 -8.30 4.60
N ASP A 53 6.35 -8.79 4.78
CA ASP A 53 5.31 -8.72 3.76
C ASP A 53 5.00 -7.27 3.38
N LEU A 54 5.02 -6.34 4.35
CA LEU A 54 4.72 -4.92 4.15
C LEU A 54 5.90 -4.12 3.61
N VAL A 55 7.11 -4.40 4.10
CA VAL A 55 8.36 -3.81 3.57
C VAL A 55 8.46 -4.12 2.07
N LYS A 56 8.14 -5.35 1.67
CA LYS A 56 8.13 -5.74 0.26
C LYS A 56 7.14 -4.95 -0.57
N ILE A 57 5.97 -4.60 -0.03
CA ILE A 57 5.01 -3.73 -0.72
C ILE A 57 5.53 -2.30 -0.86
N SER A 58 6.12 -1.74 0.20
CA SER A 58 6.75 -0.41 0.14
C SER A 58 7.90 -0.38 -0.88
N GLU A 59 8.68 -1.46 -0.99
CA GLU A 59 9.70 -1.63 -2.05
C GLU A 59 9.08 -1.68 -3.44
N VAL A 60 8.02 -2.47 -3.63
CA VAL A 60 7.33 -2.62 -4.93
C VAL A 60 6.71 -1.30 -5.41
N LEU A 61 6.13 -0.51 -4.51
CA LEU A 61 5.56 0.80 -4.83
C LEU A 61 6.61 1.83 -5.26
N LYS A 62 7.88 1.65 -4.87
CA LYS A 62 9.01 2.51 -5.26
C LYS A 62 9.65 2.09 -6.57
N GLN A 63 9.39 0.88 -7.04
CA GLN A 63 9.98 0.39 -8.28
C GLN A 63 9.25 0.96 -9.51
N PRO A 64 9.96 1.15 -10.64
CA PRO A 64 9.32 1.49 -11.91
C PRO A 64 8.24 0.46 -12.24
N TYR A 65 7.12 0.94 -12.80
CA TYR A 65 5.95 0.13 -13.11
C TYR A 65 6.26 -1.14 -13.93
N SER A 66 7.29 -1.10 -14.78
CA SER A 66 7.77 -2.19 -15.63
C SER A 66 8.66 -3.24 -14.94
N THR A 67 8.98 -3.07 -13.66
CA THR A 67 9.89 -3.97 -12.96
C THR A 67 9.10 -5.16 -12.43
N PHE A 68 9.31 -6.33 -13.04
CA PHE A 68 8.83 -7.59 -12.48
C PHE A 68 9.61 -7.89 -11.21
N VAL A 69 8.88 -8.14 -10.13
CA VAL A 69 9.52 -8.58 -8.90
C VAL A 69 10.04 -9.99 -9.07
N ASN A 70 11.26 -10.24 -8.59
CA ASN A 70 11.88 -11.57 -8.65
C ASN A 70 10.94 -12.64 -8.04
N ASN A 71 10.79 -13.77 -8.73
CA ASN A 71 9.96 -14.91 -8.30
C ASN A 71 10.21 -15.37 -6.85
N LYS A 72 11.39 -15.12 -6.28
CA LYS A 72 11.70 -15.48 -4.88
C LYS A 72 10.88 -14.74 -3.84
N ASP A 73 10.48 -13.50 -4.11
CA ASP A 73 9.75 -12.66 -3.15
C ASP A 73 8.24 -12.62 -3.43
N MET A 74 7.78 -13.32 -4.48
CA MET A 74 6.40 -13.23 -4.96
C MET A 74 5.37 -13.68 -3.92
N ASP A 75 5.70 -14.62 -3.03
CA ASP A 75 4.79 -15.05 -1.98
C ASP A 75 4.58 -13.95 -0.92
N ASN A 76 5.65 -13.32 -0.45
CA ASN A 76 5.59 -12.19 0.49
C ASN A 76 4.88 -10.99 -0.14
N ILE A 77 5.17 -10.70 -1.40
CA ILE A 77 4.51 -9.62 -2.14
C ILE A 77 3.03 -9.91 -2.30
N ARG A 78 2.67 -11.14 -2.67
CA ARG A 78 1.26 -11.50 -2.76
C ARG A 78 0.56 -11.33 -1.42
N LYS A 79 1.16 -11.79 -0.31
CA LYS A 79 0.60 -11.62 1.04
C LYS A 79 0.41 -10.15 1.40
N GLY A 80 1.45 -9.33 1.23
CA GLY A 80 1.37 -7.90 1.46
C GLY A 80 0.32 -7.22 0.57
N ALA A 81 0.23 -7.61 -0.71
CA ALA A 81 -0.75 -7.07 -1.65
C ALA A 81 -2.18 -7.44 -1.25
N CYS A 82 -2.40 -8.70 -0.83
CA CYS A 82 -3.67 -9.16 -0.30
C CYS A 82 -4.07 -8.36 0.95
N ALA A 83 -3.15 -8.10 1.87
CA ALA A 83 -3.41 -7.32 3.07
C ALA A 83 -3.71 -5.86 2.77
N PHE A 84 -2.92 -5.24 1.91
CA PHE A 84 -3.17 -3.89 1.44
C PHE A 84 -4.55 -3.78 0.76
N THR A 85 -4.90 -4.74 -0.10
CA THR A 85 -6.22 -4.77 -0.72
C THR A 85 -7.32 -5.06 0.29
N TYR A 86 -7.08 -5.89 1.30
CA TYR A 86 -8.04 -6.10 2.39
C TYR A 86 -8.34 -4.79 3.13
N CYS A 87 -7.32 -4.00 3.46
CA CYS A 87 -7.48 -2.68 4.04
C CYS A 87 -8.25 -1.73 3.10
N ALA A 88 -7.92 -1.73 1.80
CA ALA A 88 -8.63 -0.94 0.80
C ALA A 88 -10.12 -1.34 0.65
N LYS A 89 -10.43 -2.64 0.78
CA LYS A 89 -11.80 -3.16 0.84
C LYS A 89 -12.55 -2.64 2.07
N LYS A 90 -11.92 -2.65 3.26
CA LYS A 90 -12.53 -2.06 4.47
C LYS A 90 -12.81 -0.57 4.34
N ARG A 91 -11.96 0.18 3.61
CA ARG A 91 -12.19 1.59 3.30
C ARG A 91 -13.27 1.81 2.23
N GLY A 92 -13.69 0.75 1.55
CA GLY A 92 -14.66 0.78 0.46
C GLY A 92 -14.08 1.20 -0.89
N VAL A 93 -12.75 1.36 -0.99
CA VAL A 93 -12.06 1.74 -2.24
C VAL A 93 -12.02 0.58 -3.23
N VAL A 94 -12.13 -0.66 -2.74
CA VAL A 94 -12.13 -1.88 -3.56
C VAL A 94 -13.34 -2.75 -3.23
N SER A 95 -13.96 -3.33 -4.26
CA SER A 95 -14.97 -4.39 -4.13
C SER A 95 -14.67 -5.49 -5.15
N GLY A 96 -14.40 -6.70 -4.67
CA GLY A 96 -13.85 -7.78 -5.49
C GLY A 96 -12.56 -7.34 -6.19
N SER A 97 -12.52 -7.45 -7.51
CA SER A 97 -11.42 -6.99 -8.37
C SER A 97 -11.65 -5.60 -8.98
N LYS A 98 -12.50 -4.75 -8.38
CA LYS A 98 -12.88 -3.44 -8.93
C LYS A 98 -12.61 -2.29 -7.97
N ILE A 99 -12.01 -1.23 -8.50
CA ILE A 99 -11.84 0.05 -7.80
C ILE A 99 -13.16 0.82 -7.79
N GLN A 100 -13.54 1.35 -6.63
CA GLN A 100 -14.77 2.09 -6.42
C GLN A 100 -14.50 3.60 -6.53
N ILE A 101 -14.65 4.13 -7.75
CA ILE A 101 -14.35 5.55 -8.02
C ILE A 101 -15.15 6.52 -7.16
N ASP A 102 -16.40 6.19 -6.82
CA ASP A 102 -17.23 7.07 -6.00
C ASP A 102 -16.68 7.19 -4.57
N LYS A 103 -16.14 6.10 -4.01
CA LYS A 103 -15.48 6.16 -2.70
C LYS A 103 -14.21 7.00 -2.73
N ILE A 104 -13.46 6.95 -3.83
CA ILE A 104 -12.28 7.80 -4.02
C ILE A 104 -12.69 9.29 -4.08
N LYS A 105 -13.81 9.63 -4.74
CA LYS A 105 -14.34 11.00 -4.73
C LYS A 105 -14.70 11.45 -3.31
N ASP A 106 -15.37 10.60 -2.54
CA ASP A 106 -15.69 10.91 -1.14
C ASP A 106 -14.43 11.25 -0.35
N ILE A 107 -13.36 10.47 -0.51
CA ILE A 107 -12.07 10.70 0.15
C ILE A 107 -11.48 12.07 -0.24
N MET A 108 -11.56 12.46 -1.52
CA MET A 108 -11.11 13.78 -1.97
C MET A 108 -11.91 14.93 -1.35
N GLU A 109 -13.21 14.72 -1.13
CA GLU A 109 -14.08 15.67 -0.43
C GLU A 109 -13.74 15.73 1.07
N GLU A 110 -13.59 14.59 1.74
CA GLU A 110 -13.20 14.48 3.15
C GLU A 110 -11.86 15.19 3.43
N LYS A 111 -10.93 15.15 2.48
CA LYS A 111 -9.62 15.84 2.57
C LYS A 111 -9.67 17.34 2.22
N ASN A 112 -10.83 17.89 1.89
CA ASN A 112 -11.01 19.29 1.49
C ASN A 112 -10.07 19.72 0.34
N MET A 113 -9.81 18.80 -0.60
CA MET A 113 -8.87 19.05 -1.70
C MET A 113 -9.37 20.20 -2.61
N PRO A 114 -8.49 21.10 -3.09
CA PRO A 114 -8.84 22.15 -4.04
C PRO A 114 -9.48 21.60 -5.32
N LEU A 115 -10.35 22.39 -5.96
CA LEU A 115 -11.09 21.95 -7.15
C LEU A 115 -10.17 21.54 -8.31
N GLU A 116 -9.07 22.26 -8.51
CA GLU A 116 -8.08 21.97 -9.55
C GLU A 116 -7.41 20.61 -9.32
N GLU A 117 -6.91 20.38 -8.10
CA GLU A 117 -6.35 19.08 -7.69
C GLU A 117 -7.38 17.95 -7.81
N LYS A 118 -8.63 18.17 -7.37
CA LYS A 118 -9.71 17.19 -7.53
C LYS A 118 -9.91 16.81 -9.00
N ASN A 119 -9.88 17.77 -9.92
CA ASN A 119 -10.08 17.49 -11.34
C ASN A 119 -8.91 16.71 -11.93
N TYR A 120 -7.69 17.06 -11.55
CA TYR A 120 -6.48 16.32 -11.92
C TYR A 120 -6.52 14.87 -11.42
N TYR A 121 -6.73 14.65 -10.11
CA TYR A 121 -6.79 13.31 -9.56
C TYR A 121 -7.99 12.50 -10.08
N LYS A 122 -9.14 13.14 -10.39
CA LYS A 122 -10.27 12.46 -11.06
C LYS A 122 -9.88 11.93 -12.44
N LYS A 123 -9.09 12.68 -13.22
CA LYS A 123 -8.59 12.23 -14.52
C LYS A 123 -7.67 11.02 -14.34
N ILE A 124 -6.64 11.16 -13.51
CA ILE A 124 -5.65 10.09 -13.25
C ILE A 124 -6.33 8.83 -12.68
N THR A 125 -7.25 8.99 -11.73
CA THR A 125 -7.99 7.87 -11.16
C THR A 125 -8.72 7.07 -12.23
N ARG A 126 -9.42 7.71 -13.17
CA ARG A 126 -10.11 6.99 -14.25
C ARG A 126 -9.14 6.26 -15.16
N GLU A 127 -8.03 6.89 -15.49
CA GLU A 127 -7.00 6.28 -16.34
C GLU A 127 -6.41 5.04 -15.68
N CYS A 128 -6.06 5.11 -14.39
CA CYS A 128 -5.56 3.98 -13.64
C CYS A 128 -6.59 2.87 -13.45
N ILE A 129 -7.87 3.19 -13.29
CA ILE A 129 -8.92 2.16 -13.23
C ILE A 129 -8.94 1.36 -14.53
N ASN A 130 -8.93 2.04 -15.68
CA ASN A 130 -8.94 1.37 -16.98
C ASN A 130 -7.71 0.48 -17.16
N ILE A 131 -6.51 0.99 -16.83
CA ILE A 131 -5.26 0.24 -16.93
C ILE A 131 -5.30 -1.01 -16.02
N VAL A 132 -5.72 -0.86 -14.77
CA VAL A 132 -5.75 -1.96 -13.80
C VAL A 132 -6.75 -3.03 -14.22
N GLU A 133 -7.92 -2.64 -14.74
CA GLU A 133 -8.92 -3.58 -15.24
C GLU A 133 -8.38 -4.44 -16.40
N ASP A 134 -7.46 -3.92 -17.22
CA ASP A 134 -6.87 -4.65 -18.34
C ASP A 134 -5.72 -5.59 -17.91
N ILE A 135 -4.92 -5.21 -16.91
CA ILE A 135 -3.70 -5.96 -16.54
C ILE A 135 -3.93 -7.05 -15.50
N THR A 136 -4.93 -6.91 -14.61
CA THR A 136 -5.13 -7.86 -13.52
C THR A 136 -6.60 -8.08 -13.17
N LYS A 137 -6.95 -9.34 -12.92
CA LYS A 137 -8.21 -9.76 -12.29
C LYS A 137 -7.99 -10.32 -10.88
N ASP A 138 -6.76 -10.30 -10.40
CA ASP A 138 -6.40 -10.81 -9.09
C ASP A 138 -6.81 -9.80 -8.02
N GLU A 139 -7.72 -10.23 -7.14
CA GLU A 139 -8.20 -9.39 -6.05
C GLU A 139 -7.11 -8.98 -5.06
N CYS A 140 -5.98 -9.68 -4.97
CA CYS A 140 -4.89 -9.25 -4.12
C CYS A 140 -4.06 -8.13 -4.74
N PHE A 141 -3.98 -8.08 -6.07
CA PHE A 141 -3.12 -7.12 -6.76
C PHE A 141 -3.85 -5.87 -7.24
N VAL A 142 -5.18 -5.90 -7.32
CA VAL A 142 -5.97 -4.77 -7.84
C VAL A 142 -5.66 -3.45 -7.12
N ALA A 143 -5.57 -3.43 -5.79
CA ALA A 143 -5.25 -2.20 -5.07
C ALA A 143 -3.78 -1.81 -5.30
N LEU A 144 -2.86 -2.76 -5.22
CA LEU A 144 -1.43 -2.50 -5.41
C LEU A 144 -1.15 -1.88 -6.78
N GLU A 145 -1.67 -2.47 -7.85
CA GLU A 145 -1.46 -1.96 -9.21
C GLU A 145 -2.15 -0.61 -9.43
N PHE A 146 -3.31 -0.38 -8.82
CA PHE A 146 -3.96 0.91 -8.85
C PHE A 146 -3.10 2.01 -8.22
N TYR A 147 -2.54 1.76 -7.03
CA TYR A 147 -1.67 2.72 -6.36
C TYR A 147 -0.34 2.92 -7.10
N LYS A 148 0.26 1.86 -7.65
CA LYS A 148 1.44 2.00 -8.52
C LYS A 148 1.15 2.90 -9.72
N CYS A 149 -0.01 2.72 -10.36
CA CYS A 149 -0.41 3.57 -11.48
C CYS A 149 -0.60 5.03 -11.03
N LEU A 150 -1.26 5.29 -9.90
CA LEU A 150 -1.41 6.64 -9.36
C LEU A 150 -0.06 7.32 -9.13
N ILE A 151 0.87 6.63 -8.45
CA ILE A 151 2.22 7.14 -8.20
C ILE A 151 2.94 7.43 -9.51
N TYR A 152 2.86 6.50 -10.48
CA TYR A 152 3.50 6.65 -11.78
C TYR A 152 2.98 7.87 -12.53
N LEU A 153 1.66 7.99 -12.73
CA LEU A 153 1.07 9.09 -13.48
C LEU A 153 1.26 10.43 -12.77
N VAL A 154 1.13 10.49 -11.44
CA VAL A 154 1.41 11.72 -10.69
C VAL A 154 2.87 12.14 -10.89
N THR A 155 3.83 11.25 -10.68
CA THR A 155 5.26 11.60 -10.78
C THR A 155 5.75 11.88 -12.21
N HIS A 156 5.10 11.34 -13.23
CA HIS A 156 5.53 11.48 -14.63
C HIS A 156 4.72 12.51 -15.43
N ASP A 157 3.47 12.86 -15.06
CA ASP A 157 2.76 14.00 -15.66
C ASP A 157 3.34 15.35 -15.19
N PHE A 158 4.00 15.43 -14.02
CA PHE A 158 4.72 16.64 -13.58
C PHE A 158 6.06 16.88 -14.32
N ALA A 159 6.40 16.06 -15.31
CA ALA A 159 7.62 16.21 -16.12
C ALA A 159 7.42 17.02 -17.42
N HIS A 160 6.25 17.63 -17.63
CA HIS A 160 5.94 18.47 -18.79
C HIS A 160 5.48 19.89 -18.43
#